data_AF-M8C0Z5-F1
#
_entry.id   AF-M8C0Z5-F1
#
_cell.length_a   1.000
_cell.length_b   1.000
_cell.length_c   1.000
_cell.angle_alpha   90.00
_cell.angle_beta   90.00
_cell.angle_gamma   90.00
#
_symmetry.space_group_name_H-M   'P 1'
#
loop_
_entity.id
_entity.type
_entity.pdbx_description
1 polymer ?
#
loop_
_entity_poly.entity_id
_entity_poly.type
_entity_poly.pdbx_seq_one_letter_code
_entity_poly.pdbx_strand_id
1 'polypeptide(L)'
;MEIRSVRISNGNKVDLVSTVHIADKEYFDKLQQALEDYDCVLYEMVISRDNLNNQQDPTFAKKMRSSRKGFSILGFIQKQMARILSLDYQLDCLDYGDEKWQHADLDYETFKLLQIVILNM
;
A
#
# COMPACT_ATOMS: atom_id res chain seq x y z
N MET A 1 -3.35 14.61 -3.05
CA MET A 1 -3.29 13.60 -4.10
C MET A 1 -2.95 14.31 -5.38
N GLU A 2 -1.91 13.86 -6.07
CA GLU A 2 -1.57 14.30 -7.43
C GLU A 2 -1.69 13.09 -8.35
N ILE A 3 -2.28 13.29 -9.53
CA ILE A 3 -2.44 12.25 -10.55
C ILE A 3 -1.73 12.72 -11.81
N ARG A 4 -0.80 11.91 -12.33
CA ARG A 4 -0.11 12.17 -13.59
C ARG A 4 -0.31 11.04 -14.58
N SER A 5 -0.88 11.37 -15.73
CA SER A 5 -1.12 10.41 -16.81
C SER A 5 0.10 10.20 -17.69
N VAL A 6 0.42 8.94 -17.94
CA VAL A 6 1.44 8.47 -18.87
C VAL A 6 0.78 7.49 -19.84
N ARG A 7 1.03 7.63 -21.14
CA ARG A 7 0.66 6.61 -22.12
C ARG A 7 1.89 5.75 -22.41
N ILE A 8 1.76 4.44 -22.24
CA ILE A 8 2.85 3.50 -22.52
C ILE A 8 2.75 2.95 -23.95
N SER A 9 3.82 2.29 -24.43
CA SER A 9 4.02 1.94 -25.85
C SER A 9 2.94 1.04 -26.46
N ASN A 10 2.24 0.25 -25.64
CA ASN A 10 1.14 -0.62 -26.08
C ASN A 10 -0.21 0.12 -26.16
N GLY A 11 -0.25 1.44 -25.92
CA GLY A 11 -1.45 2.26 -25.97
C GLY A 11 -2.20 2.40 -24.64
N ASN A 12 -1.83 1.63 -23.61
CA ASN A 12 -2.47 1.73 -22.29
C ASN A 12 -2.15 3.08 -21.63
N LYS A 13 -3.15 3.60 -20.90
CA LYS A 13 -2.99 4.74 -20.01
C LYS A 13 -2.63 4.23 -18.62
N VAL A 14 -1.60 4.81 -18.03
CA VAL A 14 -1.17 4.56 -16.66
C VAL A 14 -1.19 5.91 -15.94
N ASP A 15 -1.89 5.98 -14.82
CA ASP A 15 -1.88 7.17 -13.98
C ASP A 15 -1.02 6.91 -12.74
N LEU A 16 0.00 7.74 -12.55
CA LEU A 16 0.80 7.75 -11.34
C LEU A 16 0.07 8.57 -10.28
N VAL A 17 -0.37 7.92 -9.21
CA VAL A 17 -1.15 8.53 -8.13
C VAL A 17 -0.29 8.65 -6.88
N SER A 18 -0.05 9.87 -6.40
CA SER A 18 0.67 10.09 -5.14
C SER A 18 -0.24 9.92 -3.93
N THR A 19 0.26 9.24 -2.90
CA THR A 19 -0.45 9.01 -1.63
C THR A 19 0.42 9.39 -0.44
N VAL A 20 -0.17 10.10 0.52
CA VAL A 20 0.41 10.29 1.85
C VAL A 20 -0.07 9.20 2.81
N HIS A 21 0.78 8.77 3.74
CA HIS A 21 0.44 7.69 4.66
C HIS A 21 -0.46 8.11 5.83
N ILE A 22 -0.45 9.42 6.17
CA ILE A 22 -1.23 10.01 7.26
C ILE A 22 -1.91 11.28 6.73
N ALA A 23 -3.23 11.37 6.87
CA ALA A 23 -4.04 12.50 6.41
C ALA A 23 -5.43 12.45 7.08
N ASP A 24 -6.27 13.46 6.84
CA ASP A 24 -7.68 13.43 7.25
C ASP A 24 -8.43 12.27 6.57
N LYS A 25 -9.43 11.70 7.23
CA LYS A 25 -10.31 10.68 6.63
C LYS A 25 -10.85 11.06 5.25
N GLU A 26 -11.24 12.33 5.08
CA GLU A 26 -11.77 12.86 3.82
C GLU A 26 -10.76 12.74 2.66
N TYR A 27 -9.46 12.86 2.94
CA TYR A 27 -8.41 12.64 1.94
C TYR A 27 -8.48 11.21 1.39
N PHE A 28 -8.57 10.23 2.28
CA PHE A 28 -8.59 8.82 1.88
C PHE A 28 -9.90 8.43 1.20
N ASP A 29 -11.03 9.03 1.61
CA ASP A 29 -12.32 8.79 0.95
C ASP A 29 -12.32 9.28 -0.49
N LYS A 30 -11.77 10.47 -0.74
CA LYS A 30 -11.60 11.00 -2.10
C LYS A 30 -10.63 10.17 -2.93
N LEU A 31 -9.54 9.70 -2.32
CA LEU A 31 -8.57 8.83 -2.99
C LEU A 31 -9.20 7.48 -3.36
N GLN A 32 -9.90 6.83 -2.43
CA GLN A 32 -10.60 5.57 -2.67
C GLN A 32 -11.60 5.71 -3.82
N GLN A 33 -12.45 6.75 -3.77
CA GLN A 33 -13.43 7.02 -4.83
C GLN A 33 -12.76 7.29 -6.18
N ALA A 34 -11.69 8.10 -6.21
CA ALA A 34 -10.97 8.38 -7.45
C ALA A 34 -10.35 7.11 -8.08
N LEU A 35 -9.97 6.14 -7.25
CA LEU A 35 -9.41 4.86 -7.69
C LEU A 35 -10.48 3.84 -8.10
N GLU A 36 -11.77 4.11 -7.90
CA GLU A 36 -12.83 3.16 -8.21
C GLU A 36 -12.96 2.87 -9.70
N ASP A 37 -12.75 3.89 -10.54
CA ASP A 37 -12.89 3.86 -12.00
C ASP A 37 -11.71 3.18 -12.73
N TYR A 38 -10.67 2.78 -12.00
CA TYR A 38 -9.50 2.13 -12.58
C TYR A 38 -9.70 0.62 -12.71
N ASP A 39 -9.28 0.06 -13.86
CA ASP A 39 -9.31 -1.39 -14.10
C ASP A 39 -8.43 -2.16 -13.11
N CYS A 40 -7.33 -1.55 -12.67
CA CYS A 40 -6.35 -2.14 -11.74
C CYS A 40 -5.61 -1.02 -11.00
N VAL A 41 -5.40 -1.22 -9.70
CA VAL A 41 -4.65 -0.33 -8.82
C VAL A 41 -3.38 -1.04 -8.37
N LEU A 42 -2.24 -0.60 -8.91
CA LEU A 42 -0.93 -1.09 -8.48
C LEU A 42 -0.47 -0.29 -7.25
N TYR A 43 -0.13 -0.98 -6.17
CA TYR A 43 0.34 -0.31 -4.95
C TYR A 43 1.74 -0.78 -4.53
N GLU A 44 2.49 0.19 -4.00
CA GLU A 44 3.82 -0.03 -3.43
C GLU A 44 3.72 -0.28 -1.92
N MET A 45 4.22 -1.43 -1.46
CA MET A 45 4.28 -1.78 -0.04
C MET A 45 5.14 -3.02 0.15
N VAL A 46 6.00 -3.06 1.16
CA VAL A 46 6.72 -4.28 1.50
C VAL A 46 5.87 -5.17 2.42
N ILE A 47 5.45 -6.33 1.94
CA ILE A 47 4.62 -7.30 2.67
C ILE A 47 5.31 -8.67 2.67
N SER A 48 5.16 -9.47 3.73
CA SER A 48 5.71 -10.83 3.73
C SER A 48 5.07 -11.71 2.66
N ARG A 49 5.88 -12.57 2.04
CA ARG A 49 5.43 -13.50 0.99
C ARG A 49 4.23 -14.36 1.41
N ASP A 50 4.22 -14.82 2.67
CA ASP A 50 3.10 -15.57 3.24
C ASP A 50 1.78 -14.79 3.26
N ASN A 51 1.83 -13.46 3.45
CA ASN A 51 0.62 -12.64 3.42
C ASN A 51 0.16 -12.40 1.98
N LEU A 52 1.11 -12.16 1.04
CA LEU A 52 0.79 -12.01 -0.39
C LEU A 52 0.14 -13.26 -0.98
N ASN A 53 0.66 -14.45 -0.64
CA ASN A 53 0.07 -15.72 -1.09
C ASN A 53 -1.37 -15.93 -0.60
N ASN A 54 -1.77 -15.23 0.46
CA ASN A 54 -3.11 -15.28 1.04
C ASN A 54 -3.93 -14.01 0.72
N GLN A 55 -3.60 -13.26 -0.35
CA GLN A 55 -4.33 -12.04 -0.69
C GLN A 55 -5.82 -12.28 -0.97
N GLN A 56 -6.17 -13.44 -1.52
CA GLN A 56 -7.56 -13.85 -1.77
C GLN A 56 -8.32 -14.28 -0.51
N ASP A 57 -7.64 -14.34 0.65
CA ASP A 57 -8.31 -14.60 1.92
C ASP A 57 -9.22 -13.40 2.25
N PRO A 58 -10.51 -13.60 2.55
CA PRO A 58 -11.42 -12.51 2.95
C PRO A 58 -10.95 -11.73 4.19
N THR A 59 -10.02 -12.31 4.96
CA THR A 59 -9.38 -11.69 6.11
C THR A 59 -8.08 -10.97 5.78
N PHE A 60 -7.63 -10.94 4.52
CA PHE A 60 -6.38 -10.34 4.09
C PHE A 60 -6.27 -8.87 4.51
N ALA A 61 -7.26 -8.03 4.16
CA ALA A 61 -7.28 -6.62 4.56
C ALA A 61 -7.19 -6.45 6.09
N LYS A 62 -7.88 -7.32 6.85
CA LYS A 62 -7.83 -7.33 8.31
C LYS A 62 -6.45 -7.77 8.84
N LYS A 63 -5.82 -8.76 8.20
CA LYS A 63 -4.45 -9.22 8.52
C LYS A 63 -3.44 -8.13 8.20
N MET A 64 -3.59 -7.40 7.10
CA MET A 64 -2.77 -6.24 6.75
C MET A 64 -2.82 -5.15 7.83
N ARG A 65 -4.04 -4.83 8.31
CA ARG A 65 -4.25 -3.88 9.42
C ARG A 65 -3.70 -4.35 10.77
N SER A 66 -3.45 -5.66 10.94
CA SER A 66 -3.07 -6.27 12.20
C SER A 66 -1.70 -6.97 12.21
N SER A 67 -0.97 -6.95 11.08
CA SER A 67 0.27 -7.69 10.90
C SER A 67 1.37 -7.13 11.81
N ARG A 68 1.73 -7.93 12.83
CA ARG A 68 2.64 -7.60 13.94
C ARG A 68 4.09 -8.08 13.74
N LYS A 69 4.48 -8.55 12.55
CA LYS A 69 5.84 -9.09 12.33
C LYS A 69 6.72 -8.11 11.55
N GLY A 70 7.83 -7.69 12.16
CA GLY A 70 8.95 -6.97 11.53
C GLY A 70 8.66 -5.52 11.14
N PHE A 71 7.89 -5.31 10.07
CA PHE A 71 7.46 -3.99 9.57
C PHE A 71 6.36 -3.33 10.41
N SER A 72 5.80 -4.09 11.37
CA SER A 72 4.84 -3.57 12.33
C SER A 72 5.37 -2.39 13.12
N ILE A 73 6.68 -2.20 13.31
CA ILE A 73 7.20 -1.06 14.06
C ILE A 73 7.00 0.25 13.28
N LEU A 74 7.32 0.28 11.98
CA LEU A 74 7.12 1.49 11.18
C LEU A 74 5.63 1.78 10.97
N GLY A 75 4.83 0.76 10.65
CA GLY A 75 3.38 0.92 10.56
C GLY A 75 2.75 1.30 11.90
N PHE A 76 3.27 0.79 13.02
CA PHE A 76 2.84 1.17 14.37
C PHE A 76 3.22 2.61 14.68
N ILE A 77 4.43 3.06 14.36
CA ILE A 77 4.86 4.45 14.55
C ILE A 77 3.96 5.37 13.71
N GLN A 78 3.71 5.05 12.45
CA GLN A 78 2.80 5.81 11.59
C GLN A 78 1.39 5.88 12.17
N LYS A 79 0.83 4.75 12.62
CA LYS A 79 -0.50 4.71 13.24
C LYS A 79 -0.57 5.48 14.56
N GLN A 80 0.50 5.45 15.35
CA GLN A 80 0.61 6.26 16.57
C GLN A 80 0.71 7.75 16.25
N MET A 81 1.49 8.14 15.24
CA MET A 81 1.57 9.53 14.77
C MET A 81 0.20 10.02 14.28
N ALA A 82 -0.52 9.22 13.50
CA ALA A 82 -1.88 9.54 13.05
C ALA A 82 -2.80 9.83 14.26
N ARG A 83 -2.79 8.94 15.26
CA ARG A 83 -3.57 9.14 16.50
C ARG A 83 -3.19 10.42 17.25
N ILE A 84 -1.90 10.70 17.42
CA ILE A 84 -1.41 11.90 18.11
C ILE A 84 -1.87 13.17 17.38
N LEU A 85 -1.84 13.13 16.05
CA LEU A 85 -2.25 14.25 15.20
C LEU A 85 -3.76 14.32 14.98
N SER A 86 -4.54 13.38 15.52
CA SER A 86 -5.98 13.23 15.24
C SER A 86 -6.28 13.10 13.74
N LEU A 87 -5.40 12.38 13.03
CA LEU A 87 -5.48 12.04 11.62
C LEU A 87 -5.65 10.52 11.46
N ASP A 88 -5.86 10.09 10.22
CA ASP A 88 -6.05 8.70 9.85
C ASP A 88 -4.82 8.10 9.16
N TYR A 89 -4.77 6.77 9.15
CA TYR A 89 -3.69 5.99 8.55
C TYR A 89 -4.18 5.23 7.32
N GLN A 90 -3.40 5.25 6.23
CA GLN A 90 -3.79 4.70 4.93
C GLN A 90 -4.33 3.26 4.97
N LEU A 91 -3.73 2.36 5.77
CA LEU A 91 -4.12 0.93 5.79
C LEU A 91 -5.46 0.70 6.47
N ASP A 92 -5.90 1.64 7.28
CA ASP A 92 -7.21 1.60 7.92
C ASP A 92 -8.32 2.16 6.99
N CYS A 93 -7.95 2.99 6.00
CA CYS A 93 -8.91 3.73 5.17
C CYS A 93 -9.07 3.19 3.74
N LEU A 94 -8.00 2.70 3.11
CA LEU A 94 -8.04 2.18 1.73
C LEU A 94 -8.35 0.68 1.71
N ASP A 95 -9.01 0.24 0.64
CA ASP A 95 -9.40 -1.17 0.47
C ASP A 95 -8.38 -1.98 -0.34
N TYR A 96 -7.26 -2.31 0.31
CA TYR A 96 -6.26 -3.22 -0.25
C TYR A 96 -6.73 -4.68 -0.38
N GLY A 97 -7.95 -5.01 0.07
CA GLY A 97 -8.53 -6.35 -0.07
C GLY A 97 -9.34 -6.55 -1.35
N ASP A 98 -9.70 -5.47 -2.04
CA ASP A 98 -10.43 -5.53 -3.31
C ASP A 98 -9.54 -6.17 -4.40
N GLU A 99 -10.14 -7.03 -5.22
CA GLU A 99 -9.44 -7.81 -6.25
C GLU A 99 -8.72 -6.95 -7.30
N LYS A 100 -9.12 -5.69 -7.53
CA LYS A 100 -8.40 -4.80 -8.45
C LYS A 100 -7.13 -4.22 -7.85
N TRP A 101 -6.94 -4.31 -6.54
CA TRP A 101 -5.73 -3.84 -5.86
C TRP A 101 -4.65 -4.91 -5.92
N GLN A 102 -3.59 -4.62 -6.66
CA GLN A 102 -2.51 -5.55 -6.95
C GLN A 102 -1.21 -5.04 -6.34
N HIS A 103 -0.57 -5.90 -5.56
CA HIS A 103 0.75 -5.65 -5.01
C HIS A 103 1.78 -5.59 -6.15
N ALA A 104 2.53 -4.49 -6.24
CA ALA A 104 3.46 -4.25 -7.35
C ALA A 104 4.92 -4.06 -6.90
N ASP A 105 5.20 -4.26 -5.62
CA ASP A 105 6.51 -4.03 -5.01
C ASP A 105 7.12 -5.35 -4.52
N LEU A 106 8.21 -5.27 -3.76
CA LEU A 106 8.95 -6.41 -3.26
C LEU A 106 8.26 -7.05 -2.05
N ASP A 107 8.34 -8.37 -1.97
CA ASP A 107 8.05 -9.07 -0.72
C ASP A 107 9.16 -8.84 0.32
N TYR A 108 8.81 -8.96 1.60
CA TYR A 108 9.71 -8.71 2.72
C TYR A 108 11.04 -9.49 2.65
N GLU A 109 10.99 -10.75 2.26
CA GLU A 109 12.18 -11.59 2.21
C GLU A 109 13.11 -11.11 1.09
N THR A 110 12.53 -10.76 -0.06
CA THR A 110 13.27 -10.15 -1.18
C THR A 110 13.87 -8.80 -0.79
N PHE A 111 13.10 -7.93 -0.12
CA PHE A 111 13.59 -6.65 0.37
C PHE A 111 14.80 -6.82 1.32
N LYS A 112 14.72 -7.76 2.26
CA LYS A 112 15.81 -8.06 3.21
C LYS A 112 17.06 -8.57 2.50
N LEU A 113 16.92 -9.42 1.50
CA LEU A 113 18.05 -9.91 0.70
C LEU A 113 18.77 -8.75 -0.01
N LEU A 114 18.02 -7.83 -0.61
CA LEU A 114 18.60 -6.66 -1.29
C LEU A 114 19.32 -5.73 -0.31
N GLN A 115 18.81 -5.53 0.90
CA GLN A 115 19.50 -4.74 1.92
C GLN A 115 20.87 -5.33 2.29
N ILE A 116 20.97 -6.66 2.41
CA ILE A 116 22.23 -7.33 2.70
C ILE A 116 23.21 -7.15 1.54
N VAL A 117 22.76 -7.34 0.30
CA VAL A 117 23.63 -7.20 -0.88
C VAL A 117 24.18 -5.78 -1.00
N ILE A 118 23.33 -4.76 -0.82
CA ILE A 118 23.73 -3.35 -0.92
C ILE A 118 24.71 -2.95 0.20
N LEU A 119 24.57 -3.49 1.41
CA LEU A 119 25.45 -3.18 2.54
C LEU A 119 26.81 -3.92 2.50
N ASN A 120 26.95 -4.92 1.64
CA ASN A 120 28.21 -5.66 1.44
C ASN A 120 28.96 -5.25 0.16
N MET A 121 28.46 -4.24 -0.56
CA MET A 121 29.15 -3.56 -1.68
C MET A 121 29.79 -2.26 -1.17
#